data_AF-A0AAJ0IZ68-F1
#
_entry.id   AF-A0AAJ0IZ68-F1
#
_cell.length_a   1.000
_cell.length_b   1.000
_cell.length_c   1.000
_cell.angle_alpha   90.00
_cell.angle_beta   90.00
_cell.angle_gamma   90.00
#
_symmetry.space_group_name_H-M   'P 1'
#
loop_
_entity.id
_entity.type
_entity.pdbx_description
1 polymer ?
#
loop_
_entity_poly.entity_id
_entity_poly.type
_entity_poly.pdbx_seq_one_letter_code
_entity_poly.pdbx_strand_id
1 'polypeptide(L)'
;MNHTGQGAFAALLALALAAPLTTQAQDLPAQKPGFFRQLGKSLADSGKQMVGIQPNAGAKAGNQGTGSIYTPINGSGKLPNLFKGDNHQQAQLGKLEWPRVALTFNEWGASLPCWTAEARIWTSPTASTTETFRTCFDAAVTETDDLGETAELNTAALWKGRDTLNGIRVPPSKPNTGAQRSTGPNPPAQPFVVNVSRPGVADRAVDVALRVAWVSGFLQTTDLHPGPSGMLTPFKDTRLWIAGFKPDGNRDK
;
A
#
# COMPACT_ATOMS: atom_id res chain seq x y z
N MET A 1 -10.85 -75.34 29.97
CA MET A 1 -11.02 -75.74 31.38
C MET A 1 -10.62 -74.55 32.23
N ASN A 2 -11.58 -73.96 32.96
CA ASN A 2 -11.34 -72.95 33.99
C ASN A 2 -10.62 -73.58 35.17
N HIS A 3 -9.69 -72.89 35.82
CA HIS A 3 -9.59 -72.86 37.29
C HIS A 3 -8.84 -71.60 37.77
N THR A 4 -9.58 -70.87 38.60
CA THR A 4 -9.24 -69.81 39.54
C THR A 4 -8.28 -70.28 40.64
N GLY A 5 -7.52 -69.36 41.26
CA GLY A 5 -6.85 -69.62 42.54
C GLY A 5 -5.97 -68.48 43.04
N GLN A 6 -6.45 -67.80 44.10
CA GLN A 6 -5.87 -66.63 44.76
C GLN A 6 -4.60 -66.93 45.57
N GLY A 7 -3.79 -65.90 45.80
CA GLY A 7 -2.76 -65.86 46.85
C GLY A 7 -2.19 -64.46 47.04
N ALA A 8 -2.71 -63.72 48.02
CA ALA A 8 -2.19 -62.43 48.46
C ALA A 8 -1.14 -62.66 49.56
N PHE A 9 0.02 -61.99 49.50
CA PHE A 9 0.75 -61.55 50.69
C PHE A 9 1.63 -60.33 50.37
N ALA A 10 1.52 -59.34 51.24
CA ALA A 10 2.07 -58.01 51.13
C ALA A 10 3.57 -57.95 51.45
N ALA A 11 4.28 -57.04 50.78
CA ALA A 11 5.44 -56.36 51.34
C ALA A 11 5.47 -54.93 50.80
N LEU A 12 5.06 -53.99 51.66
CA LEU A 12 5.26 -52.56 51.52
C LEU A 12 6.75 -52.24 51.54
N LEU A 13 7.25 -51.45 50.59
CA LEU A 13 8.33 -50.51 50.89
C LEU A 13 8.20 -49.26 50.00
N ALA A 14 8.17 -48.12 50.67
CA ALA A 14 7.85 -46.80 50.16
C ALA A 14 8.96 -46.20 49.29
N LEU A 15 8.56 -45.49 48.24
CA LEU A 15 9.32 -44.33 47.74
C LEU A 15 8.35 -43.20 47.41
N ALA A 16 8.37 -42.19 48.29
CA ALA A 16 7.79 -40.89 48.07
C ALA A 16 8.69 -40.10 47.10
N LEU A 17 8.19 -39.76 45.91
CA LEU A 17 8.74 -38.70 45.07
C LEU A 17 7.61 -37.93 44.38
N ALA A 18 7.36 -36.74 44.92
CA ALA A 18 6.80 -35.53 44.33
C ALA A 18 5.85 -35.67 43.12
N ALA A 19 4.57 -35.35 43.34
CA ALA A 19 3.67 -34.91 42.28
C ALA A 19 4.05 -33.50 41.79
N PRO A 20 3.98 -33.23 40.49
CA PRO A 20 3.63 -31.92 39.98
C PRO A 20 2.19 -31.93 39.47
N LEU A 21 1.32 -31.22 40.19
CA LEU A 21 0.06 -30.69 39.68
C LEU A 21 0.38 -29.56 38.68
N THR A 22 -0.28 -29.61 37.51
CA THR A 22 -0.55 -28.51 36.55
C THR A 22 0.68 -27.78 36.00
N THR A 23 0.92 -27.78 34.69
CA THR A 23 0.20 -26.91 33.75
C THR A 23 0.41 -27.46 32.34
N GLN A 24 -0.67 -27.83 31.64
CA GLN A 24 -0.60 -27.97 30.19
C GLN A 24 -0.49 -26.56 29.62
N ALA A 25 0.71 -26.15 29.23
CA ALA A 25 0.86 -25.04 28.31
C ALA A 25 0.20 -25.48 27.00
N GLN A 26 -0.98 -24.96 26.72
CA GLN A 26 -1.54 -25.01 25.37
C GLN A 26 -0.52 -24.32 24.48
N ASP A 27 0.04 -25.05 23.52
CA ASP A 27 0.76 -24.48 22.38
C ASP A 27 -0.22 -23.57 21.63
N LEU A 28 -0.30 -22.32 22.06
CA LEU A 28 -0.79 -21.24 21.24
C LEU A 28 0.11 -21.19 20.01
N PRO A 29 -0.43 -21.10 18.78
CA PRO A 29 0.41 -20.94 17.60
C PRO A 29 1.33 -19.75 17.85
N ALA A 30 2.64 -19.97 17.66
CA ALA A 30 3.67 -18.97 17.88
C ALA A 30 3.20 -17.64 17.27
N GLN A 31 2.99 -16.63 18.13
CA GLN A 31 2.57 -15.31 17.72
C GLN A 31 3.62 -14.76 16.75
N LYS A 32 3.32 -14.83 15.45
CA LYS A 32 4.20 -14.31 14.41
C LYS A 32 4.37 -12.82 14.71
N PRO A 33 5.60 -12.34 14.97
CA PRO A 33 5.79 -10.93 15.24
C PRO A 33 5.37 -10.12 14.01
N GLY A 34 4.66 -9.01 14.24
CA GLY A 34 4.13 -8.17 13.18
C GLY A 34 5.24 -7.63 12.27
N PHE A 35 4.89 -7.31 11.03
CA PHE A 35 5.84 -6.85 10.01
C PHE A 35 6.67 -5.67 10.50
N PHE A 36 6.07 -4.71 11.20
CA PHE A 36 6.79 -3.54 11.72
C PHE A 36 7.78 -3.90 12.84
N ARG A 37 7.43 -4.87 13.70
CA ARG A 37 8.34 -5.38 14.74
C ARG A 37 9.46 -6.21 14.13
N GLN A 38 9.20 -6.97 13.07
CA GLN A 38 10.21 -7.71 12.33
C GLN A 38 11.16 -6.79 11.57
N LEU A 39 10.62 -5.76 10.89
CA LEU A 39 11.42 -4.70 10.29
C LEU A 39 12.29 -4.01 11.34
N GLY A 40 11.69 -3.56 12.45
CA GLY A 40 12.41 -2.93 13.56
C GLY A 40 13.54 -3.80 14.12
N LYS A 41 13.31 -5.12 14.25
CA LYS A 41 14.34 -6.07 14.71
C LYS A 41 15.45 -6.30 13.68
N SER A 42 15.11 -6.47 12.40
CA SER A 42 16.11 -6.62 11.31
C SER A 42 16.96 -5.36 11.11
N LEU A 43 16.40 -4.19 11.42
CA LEU A 43 17.05 -2.89 11.33
C LEU A 43 17.88 -2.56 12.58
N ALA A 44 17.47 -3.02 13.77
CA ALA A 44 18.25 -2.87 15.00
C ALA A 44 19.60 -3.59 14.93
N ASP A 45 19.65 -4.74 14.25
CA ASP A 45 20.89 -5.49 14.02
C ASP A 45 21.72 -4.92 12.85
N SER A 46 21.13 -4.06 12.02
CA SER A 46 21.75 -3.48 10.82
C SER A 46 21.76 -1.95 10.91
N GLY A 47 22.61 -1.39 11.79
CA GLY A 47 22.66 0.05 12.04
C GLY A 47 22.95 0.90 10.80
N LYS A 48 21.90 1.34 10.08
CA LYS A 48 21.88 2.47 9.13
C LYS A 48 20.46 3.06 9.03
N GLN A 49 20.39 4.40 9.10
CA GLN A 49 19.28 5.31 8.82
C GLN A 49 17.85 4.71 8.72
N MET A 50 17.02 5.05 9.71
CA MET A 50 15.57 4.86 9.67
C MET A 50 14.95 5.49 8.42
N VAL A 51 14.56 4.65 7.46
CA VAL A 51 13.56 4.94 6.44
C VAL A 51 12.54 3.83 6.53
N GLY A 52 11.28 4.17 6.80
CA GLY A 52 10.20 3.21 6.84
C GLY A 52 9.51 3.20 8.19
N ILE A 53 8.31 3.78 8.20
CA ILE A 53 7.26 3.59 9.19
C ILE A 53 7.58 4.15 10.59
N GLN A 54 6.82 5.18 10.99
CA GLN A 54 6.85 5.69 12.37
C GLN A 54 5.80 4.94 13.20
N PRO A 55 6.19 4.05 14.13
CA PRO A 55 5.22 3.39 15.01
C PRO A 55 4.58 4.43 15.93
N ASN A 56 3.26 4.37 16.08
CA ASN A 56 2.48 5.21 16.98
C ASN A 56 2.77 4.83 18.45
N ALA A 57 3.93 5.22 18.96
CA ALA A 57 4.28 5.12 20.37
C ALA A 57 4.65 6.52 20.88
N GLY A 58 3.68 7.16 21.54
CA GLY A 58 3.89 8.40 22.30
C GLY A 58 3.58 9.67 21.51
N ALA A 59 2.60 10.42 22.01
CA ALA A 59 2.20 11.73 21.51
C ALA A 59 3.40 12.68 21.33
N LYS A 60 3.76 12.95 20.07
CA LYS A 60 4.39 14.21 19.65
C LYS A 60 3.69 14.69 18.39
N ALA A 61 3.05 15.85 18.51
CA ALA A 61 2.43 16.56 17.41
C ALA A 61 3.50 16.98 16.40
N GLY A 62 3.68 16.18 15.35
CA GLY A 62 4.43 16.51 14.16
C GLY A 62 3.62 16.06 12.96
N ASN A 63 2.86 16.99 12.38
CA ASN A 63 2.06 16.84 11.15
C ASN A 63 1.31 15.52 10.98
N GLN A 64 0.31 15.26 11.83
CA GLN A 64 -0.79 14.38 11.41
C GLN A 64 -1.53 15.08 10.28
N GLY A 65 -1.46 14.53 9.08
CA GLY A 65 -2.25 14.98 7.93
C GLY A 65 -3.73 15.08 8.29
N THR A 66 -4.31 16.27 8.19
CA THR A 66 -5.71 16.50 8.61
C THR A 66 -6.73 16.14 7.52
N GLY A 67 -6.27 15.87 6.30
CA GLY A 67 -7.09 15.51 5.15
C GLY A 67 -7.32 14.00 4.99
N SER A 68 -8.34 13.64 4.20
CA SER A 68 -8.59 12.26 3.75
C SER A 68 -7.89 12.00 2.41
N ILE A 69 -7.35 10.79 2.25
CA ILE A 69 -6.85 10.31 0.95
C ILE A 69 -8.01 10.17 -0.06
N TYR A 70 -9.19 9.75 0.40
CA TYR A 70 -10.34 9.50 -0.46
C TYR A 70 -11.63 9.86 0.25
N THR A 71 -12.31 10.89 -0.26
CA THR A 71 -13.66 11.25 0.12
C THR A 71 -14.54 11.19 -1.13
N PRO A 72 -15.46 10.22 -1.27
CA PRO A 72 -16.29 10.10 -2.46
C PRO A 72 -17.17 11.34 -2.64
N ILE A 73 -17.30 11.80 -3.88
CA ILE A 73 -18.23 12.88 -4.27
C ILE A 73 -19.34 12.29 -5.14
N ASN A 74 -18.99 11.45 -6.12
CA ASN A 74 -19.93 10.76 -7.00
C ASN A 74 -19.31 9.46 -7.53
N GLY A 75 -20.15 8.49 -7.88
CA GLY A 75 -19.74 7.19 -8.43
C GLY A 75 -19.84 6.06 -7.41
N SER A 76 -19.37 4.89 -7.80
CA SER A 76 -19.59 3.64 -7.07
C SER A 76 -18.61 3.36 -5.92
N GLY A 77 -17.59 4.19 -5.73
CA GLY A 77 -16.58 3.97 -4.68
C GLY A 77 -15.69 2.76 -4.94
N LYS A 78 -15.38 2.47 -6.21
CA LYS A 78 -14.61 1.29 -6.64
C LYS A 78 -13.10 1.50 -6.57
N LEU A 79 -12.63 2.75 -6.57
CA LEU A 79 -11.19 3.03 -6.59
C LEU A 79 -10.46 2.53 -5.35
N PRO A 80 -10.97 2.69 -4.11
CA PRO A 80 -10.32 2.13 -2.94
C PRO A 80 -10.17 0.61 -3.03
N ASN A 81 -8.97 0.11 -2.79
CA ASN A 81 -8.56 -1.29 -2.88
C ASN A 81 -8.79 -1.96 -4.26
N LEU A 82 -8.96 -1.19 -5.33
CA LEU A 82 -9.22 -1.70 -6.69
C LEU A 82 -8.22 -2.80 -7.13
N PHE A 83 -6.95 -2.64 -6.79
CA PHE A 83 -5.87 -3.55 -7.19
C PHE A 83 -5.54 -4.60 -6.11
N LYS A 84 -6.17 -4.55 -4.93
CA LYS A 84 -5.80 -5.40 -3.79
C LYS A 84 -6.02 -6.89 -4.03
N GLY A 85 -6.97 -7.25 -4.90
CA GLY A 85 -7.24 -8.64 -5.29
C GLY A 85 -6.28 -9.21 -6.33
N ASP A 86 -5.42 -8.38 -6.92
CA ASP A 86 -4.50 -8.80 -7.97
C ASP A 86 -3.27 -9.52 -7.40
N ASN A 87 -2.60 -10.29 -8.27
CA ASN A 87 -1.24 -10.71 -7.98
C ASN A 87 -0.29 -9.50 -8.15
N HIS A 88 0.04 -8.85 -7.03
CA HIS A 88 0.87 -7.63 -7.00
C HIS A 88 2.24 -7.81 -7.68
N GLN A 89 2.88 -8.97 -7.53
CA GLN A 89 4.16 -9.24 -8.19
C GLN A 89 4.02 -9.29 -9.72
N GLN A 90 2.94 -9.88 -10.23
CA GLN A 90 2.66 -9.87 -11.67
C GLN A 90 2.30 -8.47 -12.17
N ALA A 91 1.56 -7.71 -11.37
CA ALA A 91 1.22 -6.32 -11.63
C ALA A 91 2.49 -5.46 -11.80
N GLN A 92 3.41 -5.53 -10.83
CA GLN A 92 4.71 -4.84 -10.85
C GLN A 92 5.56 -5.19 -12.07
N LEU A 93 5.46 -6.42 -12.57
CA LEU A 93 6.18 -6.83 -13.78
C LEU A 93 5.50 -6.36 -15.07
N GLY A 94 4.39 -5.60 -14.98
CA GLY A 94 3.61 -5.12 -16.12
C GLY A 94 2.87 -6.24 -16.86
N LYS A 95 2.60 -7.37 -16.18
CA LYS A 95 1.95 -8.55 -16.78
C LYS A 95 0.42 -8.47 -16.72
N LEU A 96 -0.14 -7.72 -15.78
CA LEU A 96 -1.57 -7.51 -15.69
C LEU A 96 -1.99 -6.33 -16.57
N GLU A 97 -3.12 -6.46 -17.24
CA GLU A 97 -3.62 -5.42 -18.14
C GLU A 97 -4.77 -4.61 -17.56
N TRP A 98 -5.62 -5.21 -16.74
CA TRP A 98 -6.82 -4.61 -16.17
C TRP A 98 -6.87 -4.86 -14.66
N PRO A 99 -7.66 -4.08 -13.89
CA PRO A 99 -8.30 -2.82 -14.30
C PRO A 99 -7.26 -1.72 -14.59
N ARG A 100 -7.67 -0.62 -15.21
CA ARG A 100 -6.83 0.56 -15.50
C ARG A 100 -7.52 1.83 -15.02
N VAL A 101 -6.76 2.85 -14.63
CA VAL A 101 -7.27 4.07 -14.02
C VAL A 101 -6.60 5.30 -14.64
N ALA A 102 -7.41 6.15 -15.25
CA ALA A 102 -7.03 7.45 -15.78
C ALA A 102 -7.46 8.54 -14.78
N LEU A 103 -6.52 9.32 -14.23
CA LEU A 103 -6.82 10.40 -13.28
C LEU A 103 -6.90 11.76 -13.99
N THR A 104 -8.07 12.41 -13.93
CA THR A 104 -8.23 13.80 -14.35
C THR A 104 -8.46 14.68 -13.13
N PHE A 105 -7.69 15.76 -12.97
CA PHE A 105 -7.92 16.70 -11.88
C PHE A 105 -8.94 17.76 -12.30
N ASN A 106 -10.13 17.70 -11.69
CA ASN A 106 -11.26 18.59 -11.97
C ASN A 106 -11.15 19.92 -11.24
N GLU A 107 -10.64 19.92 -10.01
CA GLU A 107 -10.28 21.13 -9.27
C GLU A 107 -8.88 20.96 -8.69
N TRP A 108 -7.99 21.90 -8.99
CA TRP A 108 -6.58 21.76 -8.71
C TRP A 108 -5.91 23.12 -8.52
N GLY A 109 -4.79 23.09 -7.81
CA GLY A 109 -3.96 24.25 -7.53
C GLY A 109 -2.88 23.88 -6.51
N ALA A 110 -1.65 24.33 -6.71
CA ALA A 110 -0.54 24.11 -5.78
C ALA A 110 -0.83 24.68 -4.38
N SER A 111 -1.67 25.71 -4.30
CA SER A 111 -2.15 26.35 -3.07
C SER A 111 -3.29 25.60 -2.37
N LEU A 112 -3.97 24.68 -3.06
CA LEU A 112 -5.09 23.95 -2.48
C LEU A 112 -4.61 22.80 -1.58
N PRO A 113 -5.21 22.62 -0.39
CA PRO A 113 -4.91 21.47 0.47
C PRO A 113 -5.42 20.15 -0.11
N CYS A 114 -6.52 20.21 -0.88
CA CYS A 114 -7.13 19.05 -1.49
C CYS A 114 -7.56 19.36 -2.91
N TRP A 115 -7.49 18.35 -3.76
CA TRP A 115 -7.92 18.40 -5.14
C TRP A 115 -9.17 17.54 -5.33
N THR A 116 -9.99 17.92 -6.30
CA THR A 116 -11.09 17.11 -6.79
C THR A 116 -10.58 16.33 -8.00
N ALA A 117 -10.57 15.00 -7.90
CA ALA A 117 -10.09 14.11 -8.94
C ALA A 117 -11.25 13.26 -9.49
N GLU A 118 -11.21 13.01 -10.79
CA GLU A 118 -12.04 12.04 -11.49
C GLU A 118 -11.17 10.85 -11.87
N ALA A 119 -11.55 9.65 -11.43
CA ALA A 119 -10.98 8.39 -11.88
C ALA A 119 -11.89 7.78 -12.95
N ARG A 120 -11.37 7.63 -14.17
CA ARG A 120 -11.98 6.74 -15.16
C ARG A 120 -11.34 5.36 -15.03
N ILE A 121 -12.13 4.40 -14.56
CA ILE A 121 -11.74 3.02 -14.30
C ILE A 121 -12.17 2.18 -15.50
N TRP A 122 -11.20 1.70 -16.26
CA TRP A 122 -11.39 0.78 -17.37
C TRP A 122 -11.26 -0.67 -16.89
N THR A 123 -12.23 -1.51 -17.25
CA THR A 123 -12.19 -2.96 -16.98
C THR A 123 -11.93 -3.78 -18.23
N SER A 124 -11.99 -3.16 -19.40
CA SER A 124 -11.66 -3.73 -20.71
C SER A 124 -11.30 -2.59 -21.67
N PRO A 125 -10.89 -2.87 -22.93
CA PRO A 125 -10.62 -1.82 -23.91
C PRO A 125 -11.81 -0.89 -24.22
N THR A 126 -13.04 -1.32 -23.92
CA THR A 126 -14.28 -0.60 -24.29
C THR A 126 -15.20 -0.32 -23.12
N ALA A 127 -15.01 -0.96 -21.96
CA ALA A 127 -15.83 -0.75 -20.78
C ALA A 127 -15.10 0.10 -19.74
N SER A 128 -15.75 1.18 -19.30
CA SER A 128 -15.26 1.98 -18.19
C SER A 128 -16.40 2.54 -17.33
N THR A 129 -16.06 2.88 -16.10
CA THR A 129 -16.88 3.65 -15.18
C THR A 129 -16.11 4.87 -14.71
N THR A 130 -16.80 5.94 -14.35
CA THR A 130 -16.19 7.13 -13.78
C THR A 130 -16.66 7.32 -12.35
N GLU A 131 -15.76 7.75 -11.48
CA GLU A 131 -16.09 8.27 -10.16
C GLU A 131 -15.25 9.50 -9.82
N THR A 132 -15.82 10.37 -8.99
CA THR A 132 -15.22 11.63 -8.58
C THR A 132 -15.07 11.63 -7.07
N PHE A 133 -13.92 12.09 -6.59
CA PHE A 133 -13.58 12.10 -5.18
C PHE A 133 -12.67 13.28 -4.85
N ARG A 134 -12.62 13.65 -3.58
CA ARG A 134 -11.67 14.60 -3.02
C ARG A 134 -10.50 13.85 -2.39
N THR A 135 -9.31 14.35 -2.62
CA THR A 135 -8.05 13.80 -2.07
C THR A 135 -7.17 14.94 -1.61
N CYS A 136 -6.62 14.84 -0.41
CA CYS A 136 -5.76 15.87 0.17
C CYS A 136 -4.29 15.50 0.04
N PHE A 137 -3.43 16.48 -0.25
CA PHE A 137 -2.01 16.20 -0.45
C PHE A 137 -1.31 15.86 0.87
N ASP A 138 -1.80 16.39 1.99
CA ASP A 138 -1.23 16.21 3.32
C ASP A 138 -1.84 14.99 4.03
N ALA A 139 -2.81 14.30 3.42
CA ALA A 139 -3.43 13.12 4.02
C ALA A 139 -2.39 12.05 4.36
N ALA A 140 -2.42 11.60 5.61
CA ALA A 140 -1.51 10.59 6.14
C ALA A 140 -1.64 9.29 5.35
N VAL A 141 -0.50 8.75 4.90
CA VAL A 141 -0.44 7.46 4.21
C VAL A 141 -0.08 6.40 5.24
N THR A 142 -1.02 5.54 5.58
CA THR A 142 -0.87 4.56 6.65
C THR A 142 -0.89 3.13 6.12
N GLU A 143 -0.16 2.26 6.80
CA GLU A 143 -0.22 0.82 6.62
C GLU A 143 -0.65 0.17 7.94
N THR A 144 -1.50 -0.86 7.84
CA THR A 144 -1.89 -1.70 8.96
C THR A 144 -1.28 -3.08 8.74
N ASP A 145 -0.53 -3.59 9.72
CA ASP A 145 0.06 -4.93 9.64
C ASP A 145 -0.92 -6.06 10.02
N ASP A 146 -0.44 -7.29 9.89
CA ASP A 146 -1.18 -8.51 10.23
C ASP A 146 -1.62 -8.58 11.71
N LEU A 147 -1.01 -7.78 12.60
CA LEU A 147 -1.38 -7.69 14.02
C LEU A 147 -2.36 -6.54 14.30
N GLY A 148 -2.75 -5.77 13.29
CA GLY A 148 -3.61 -4.60 13.41
C GLY A 148 -2.86 -3.34 13.88
N GLU A 149 -1.53 -3.38 14.00
CA GLU A 149 -0.75 -2.18 14.29
C GLU A 149 -0.77 -1.27 13.05
N THR A 150 -1.16 -0.01 13.23
CA THR A 150 -1.20 0.98 12.15
C THR A 150 -0.09 1.99 12.32
N ALA A 151 0.63 2.26 11.24
CA ALA A 151 1.73 3.20 11.25
C ALA A 151 1.77 4.03 9.97
N GLU A 152 2.23 5.27 10.10
CA GLU A 152 2.29 6.23 9.00
C GLU A 152 3.63 6.11 8.27
N LEU A 153 3.57 6.23 6.94
CA LEU A 153 4.75 6.35 6.11
C LEU A 153 5.46 7.68 6.39
N ASN A 154 6.76 7.60 6.64
CA ASN A 154 7.58 8.78 6.84
C ASN A 154 7.89 9.51 5.50
N THR A 155 8.49 10.70 5.59
CA THR A 155 8.85 11.53 4.43
C THR A 155 9.73 10.80 3.42
N ALA A 156 10.64 9.94 3.87
CA ALA A 156 11.53 9.19 2.98
C ALA A 156 10.79 8.10 2.19
N ALA A 157 9.83 7.40 2.81
CA ALA A 157 8.96 6.46 2.12
C ALA A 157 8.03 7.18 1.12
N LEU A 158 7.48 8.34 1.49
CA LEU A 158 6.70 9.17 0.57
C LEU A 158 7.53 9.65 -0.62
N TRP A 159 8.76 10.10 -0.37
CA TRP A 159 9.70 10.48 -1.44
C TRP A 159 10.00 9.30 -2.37
N LYS A 160 10.23 8.11 -1.80
CA LYS A 160 10.45 6.91 -2.60
C LYS A 160 9.22 6.53 -3.42
N GLY A 161 8.01 6.68 -2.89
CA GLY A 161 6.77 6.48 -3.63
C GLY A 161 6.66 7.42 -4.84
N ARG A 162 7.00 8.70 -4.66
CA ARG A 162 7.04 9.68 -5.77
C ARG A 162 8.07 9.28 -6.83
N ASP A 163 9.27 8.87 -6.41
CA ASP A 163 10.33 8.38 -7.30
C ASP A 163 9.86 7.15 -8.10
N THR A 164 9.23 6.18 -7.43
CA THR A 164 8.64 5.00 -8.07
C THR A 164 7.61 5.41 -9.14
N LEU A 165 6.65 6.28 -8.82
CA LEU A 165 5.65 6.73 -9.79
C LEU A 165 6.29 7.45 -10.99
N ASN A 166 7.20 8.39 -10.73
CA ASN A 166 7.90 9.13 -11.79
C ASN A 166 8.85 8.26 -12.61
N GLY A 167 9.29 7.11 -12.09
CA GLY A 167 10.13 6.14 -12.77
C GLY A 167 9.38 5.24 -13.76
N ILE A 168 8.06 5.13 -13.66
CA ILE A 168 7.27 4.24 -14.52
C ILE A 168 7.38 4.67 -15.99
N ARG A 169 7.70 3.71 -16.86
CA ARG A 169 7.75 3.86 -18.31
C ARG A 169 6.93 2.74 -18.95
N VAL A 170 6.08 3.09 -19.90
CA VAL A 170 5.37 2.06 -20.68
C VAL A 170 6.37 1.38 -21.62
N PRO A 171 6.52 0.05 -21.57
CA PRO A 171 7.42 -0.67 -22.48
C PRO A 171 7.02 -0.43 -23.94
N PRO A 172 7.98 -0.37 -24.89
CA PRO A 172 7.67 -0.19 -26.32
C PRO A 172 6.74 -1.26 -26.90
N SER A 173 6.71 -2.46 -26.31
CA SER A 173 5.83 -3.56 -26.69
C SER A 173 4.39 -3.44 -26.20
N LYS A 174 4.06 -2.40 -25.41
CA LYS A 174 2.73 -2.17 -24.84
C LYS A 174 2.06 -0.94 -25.47
N PRO A 175 0.75 -0.99 -25.79
CA PRO A 175 0.02 0.15 -26.32
C PRO A 175 0.11 1.38 -25.40
N ASN A 176 0.44 2.54 -25.98
CA ASN A 176 0.49 3.81 -25.28
C ASN A 176 0.20 4.98 -26.23
N THR A 177 -0.11 6.15 -25.66
CA THR A 177 -0.41 7.38 -26.42
C THR A 177 0.80 8.30 -26.59
N GLY A 178 2.02 7.80 -26.38
CA GLY A 178 3.24 8.59 -26.47
C GLY A 178 3.27 9.72 -25.44
N ALA A 179 3.57 10.93 -25.90
CA ALA A 179 3.57 12.12 -25.04
C ALA A 179 2.15 12.60 -24.68
N GLN A 180 1.15 12.27 -25.50
CA GLN A 180 -0.21 12.76 -25.34
C GLN A 180 -0.88 12.11 -24.13
N ARG A 181 -1.43 12.94 -23.24
CA ARG A 181 -2.23 12.44 -22.12
C ARG A 181 -3.58 11.92 -22.64
N SER A 182 -4.13 10.93 -21.97
CA SER A 182 -5.33 10.24 -22.44
C SER A 182 -6.24 9.89 -21.27
N THR A 183 -7.55 10.04 -21.46
CA THR A 183 -8.56 9.43 -20.59
C THR A 183 -9.04 8.08 -21.12
N GLY A 184 -8.54 7.67 -22.29
CA GLY A 184 -8.82 6.40 -22.95
C GLY A 184 -8.17 5.21 -22.22
N PRO A 185 -8.34 3.97 -22.72
CA PRO A 185 -7.86 2.78 -22.04
C PRO A 185 -6.34 2.64 -21.96
N ASN A 186 -5.58 3.39 -22.76
CA ASN A 186 -4.13 3.27 -22.84
C ASN A 186 -3.44 4.47 -22.19
N PRO A 187 -2.42 4.23 -21.33
CA PRO A 187 -1.67 5.29 -20.70
C PRO A 187 -0.75 5.99 -21.71
N PRO A 188 -0.25 7.17 -21.36
CA PRO A 188 0.88 7.78 -22.04
C PRO A 188 2.20 7.08 -21.69
N ALA A 189 3.25 7.28 -22.48
CA ALA A 189 4.55 6.62 -22.32
C ALA A 189 5.22 6.87 -20.94
N GLN A 190 4.91 8.02 -20.33
CA GLN A 190 5.33 8.38 -18.97
C GLN A 190 4.08 8.70 -18.13
N PRO A 191 3.50 7.72 -17.42
CA PRO A 191 2.21 7.85 -16.73
C PRO A 191 2.04 9.04 -15.78
N PHE A 192 3.08 9.38 -15.01
CA PHE A 192 3.01 10.40 -13.95
C PHE A 192 3.81 11.67 -14.24
N VAL A 193 4.66 11.66 -15.27
CA VAL A 193 5.40 12.86 -15.68
C VAL A 193 4.45 13.77 -16.46
N VAL A 194 4.13 14.92 -15.87
CA VAL A 194 3.27 15.95 -16.46
C VAL A 194 4.11 17.16 -16.85
N ASN A 195 3.90 17.67 -18.06
CA ASN A 195 4.53 18.91 -18.52
C ASN A 195 3.55 20.06 -18.34
N VAL A 196 3.70 20.80 -17.26
CA VAL A 196 2.88 21.98 -16.93
C VAL A 196 3.80 23.19 -16.74
N SER A 197 3.33 24.38 -17.09
CA SER A 197 4.11 25.62 -16.98
C SER A 197 4.41 26.05 -15.53
N ARG A 198 3.80 25.38 -14.54
CA ARG A 198 3.91 25.69 -13.12
C ARG A 198 4.50 24.48 -12.37
N PRO A 199 5.80 24.51 -12.02
CA PRO A 199 6.47 23.36 -11.39
C PRO A 199 5.77 22.85 -10.13
N GLY A 200 5.28 23.74 -9.27
CA GLY A 200 4.55 23.35 -8.05
C GLY A 200 3.27 22.56 -8.30
N VAL A 201 2.62 22.72 -9.46
CA VAL A 201 1.44 21.93 -9.84
C VAL A 201 1.86 20.52 -10.26
N ALA A 202 2.98 20.36 -10.96
CA ALA A 202 3.49 19.04 -11.32
C ALA A 202 3.81 18.21 -10.07
N ASP A 203 4.55 18.82 -9.12
CA ASP A 203 4.89 18.17 -7.85
C ASP A 203 3.66 17.78 -7.05
N ARG A 204 2.68 18.69 -6.96
CA ARG A 204 1.43 18.45 -6.24
C ARG A 204 0.59 17.35 -6.91
N ALA A 205 0.59 17.29 -8.23
CA ALA A 205 -0.12 16.24 -8.98
C ALA A 205 0.44 14.85 -8.68
N VAL A 206 1.77 14.71 -8.60
CA VAL A 206 2.41 13.45 -8.21
C VAL A 206 2.14 13.11 -6.75
N ASP A 207 2.14 14.11 -5.85
CA ASP A 207 1.74 13.90 -4.46
C ASP A 207 0.32 13.34 -4.35
N VAL A 208 -0.64 13.96 -5.04
CA VAL A 208 -2.03 13.51 -5.06
C VAL A 208 -2.13 12.11 -5.67
N ALA A 209 -1.44 11.87 -6.79
CA ALA A 209 -1.41 10.57 -7.44
C ALA A 209 -0.82 9.47 -6.55
N LEU A 210 0.15 9.79 -5.68
CA LEU A 210 0.70 8.86 -4.69
C LEU A 210 -0.37 8.42 -3.68
N ARG A 211 -1.19 9.35 -3.18
CA ARG A 211 -2.27 9.01 -2.24
C ARG A 211 -3.32 8.14 -2.93
N VAL A 212 -3.64 8.44 -4.18
CA VAL A 212 -4.55 7.63 -5.00
C VAL A 212 -3.96 6.23 -5.29
N ALA A 213 -2.68 6.15 -5.62
CA ALA A 213 -1.97 4.88 -5.82
C ALA A 213 -2.00 4.01 -4.55
N TRP A 214 -1.84 4.63 -3.39
CA TRP A 214 -1.91 3.95 -2.10
C TRP A 214 -3.30 3.41 -1.80
N VAL A 215 -4.33 4.27 -1.81
CA VAL A 215 -5.70 3.85 -1.44
C VAL A 215 -6.28 2.84 -2.41
N SER A 216 -5.88 2.87 -3.68
CA SER A 216 -6.29 1.88 -4.67
C SER A 216 -5.57 0.53 -4.53
N GLY A 217 -4.51 0.45 -3.73
CA GLY A 217 -3.64 -0.72 -3.62
C GLY A 217 -2.69 -0.90 -4.80
N PHE A 218 -2.54 0.13 -5.65
CA PHE A 218 -1.58 0.13 -6.77
C PHE A 218 -0.14 0.12 -6.28
N LEU A 219 0.15 0.87 -5.20
CA LEU A 219 1.40 0.80 -4.47
C LEU A 219 1.19 0.14 -3.11
N GLN A 220 2.19 -0.61 -2.68
CA GLN A 220 2.28 -1.25 -1.37
C GLN A 220 3.62 -0.92 -0.71
N THR A 221 3.74 -1.14 0.60
CA THR A 221 4.98 -0.87 1.34
C THR A 221 6.18 -1.63 0.82
N THR A 222 5.97 -2.84 0.30
CA THR A 222 7.01 -3.67 -0.35
C THR A 222 7.64 -3.00 -1.57
N ASP A 223 7.01 -1.95 -2.09
CA ASP A 223 7.44 -1.24 -3.31
C ASP A 223 8.30 -0.03 -2.95
N LEU A 224 8.28 0.35 -1.66
CA LEU A 224 9.00 1.47 -1.09
C LEU A 224 10.29 1.02 -0.39
N HIS A 225 10.42 -0.27 -0.08
CA HIS A 225 11.55 -0.84 0.63
C HIS A 225 12.21 -1.93 -0.20
N PRO A 226 13.55 -2.02 -0.21
CA PRO A 226 14.24 -3.14 -0.84
C PRO A 226 13.74 -4.47 -0.25
N GLY A 227 13.49 -5.46 -1.09
CA GLY A 227 13.15 -6.80 -0.62
C GLY A 227 14.32 -7.45 0.13
N PRO A 228 14.17 -8.69 0.62
CA PRO A 228 15.23 -9.42 1.32
C PRO A 228 16.55 -9.54 0.54
N SER A 229 16.50 -9.41 -0.79
CA SER A 229 17.68 -9.37 -1.67
C SER A 229 18.42 -8.03 -1.67
N GLY A 230 17.94 -7.01 -0.94
CA GLY A 230 18.48 -5.65 -0.95
C GLY A 230 18.23 -4.89 -2.26
N MET A 231 17.50 -5.47 -3.21
CA MET A 231 17.17 -4.85 -4.50
C MET A 231 15.69 -4.49 -4.55
N LEU A 232 15.41 -3.29 -5.04
CA LEU A 232 14.06 -2.90 -5.45
C LEU A 232 13.78 -3.50 -6.83
N THR A 233 12.73 -4.31 -6.92
CA THR A 233 12.21 -4.74 -8.22
C THR A 233 11.77 -3.52 -9.02
N PRO A 234 12.15 -3.38 -10.31
CA PRO A 234 11.64 -2.29 -11.12
C PRO A 234 10.11 -2.34 -11.19
N PHE A 235 9.46 -1.26 -10.78
CA PHE A 235 8.00 -1.15 -10.80
C PHE A 235 7.55 -0.75 -12.21
N LYS A 236 6.91 -1.67 -12.92
CA LYS A 236 6.49 -1.53 -14.32
C LYS A 236 4.97 -1.63 -14.50
N ASP A 237 4.19 -1.55 -13.42
CA ASP A 237 2.74 -1.47 -13.54
C ASP A 237 2.39 -0.12 -14.19
N THR A 238 1.65 -0.17 -15.31
CA THR A 238 1.26 1.02 -16.09
C THR A 238 -0.25 1.25 -16.03
N ARG A 239 -0.95 0.56 -15.14
CA ARG A 239 -2.41 0.59 -15.05
C ARG A 239 -2.98 1.83 -14.38
N LEU A 240 -2.16 2.72 -13.81
CA LEU A 240 -2.58 4.02 -13.25
C LEU A 240 -1.77 5.16 -13.88
N TRP A 241 -2.42 6.26 -14.26
CA TRP A 241 -1.73 7.43 -14.82
C TRP A 241 -2.51 8.74 -14.63
N ILE A 242 -1.80 9.86 -14.81
CA ILE A 242 -2.40 11.19 -14.85
C ILE A 242 -2.84 11.48 -16.30
N ALA A 243 -4.15 11.58 -16.50
CA ALA A 243 -4.81 11.85 -17.77
C ALA A 243 -4.90 13.36 -18.09
N GLY A 244 -4.82 14.23 -17.09
CA GLY A 244 -4.74 15.67 -17.31
C GLY A 244 -5.39 16.52 -16.23
N PHE A 245 -5.56 17.80 -16.57
CA PHE A 245 -6.10 18.84 -15.70
C PHE A 245 -7.24 19.54 -16.44
N LYS A 246 -8.39 19.74 -15.80
CA LYS A 246 -9.48 20.53 -16.38
C LYS A 246 -9.06 22.01 -16.42
N PRO A 247 -9.11 22.70 -17.58
CA PRO A 247 -8.65 24.09 -17.69
C PRO A 247 -9.39 25.07 -16.78
N ASP A 248 -10.68 24.85 -16.56
CA ASP A 248 -11.58 25.61 -15.67
C ASP A 248 -11.41 25.23 -14.18
N GLY A 249 -10.68 24.15 -13.90
CA GLY A 249 -10.40 23.65 -12.55
C GLY A 249 -9.28 24.36 -11.79
N ASN A 250 -8.52 25.24 -12.44
CA ASN A 250 -7.39 25.93 -11.82
C ASN A 250 -7.86 26.94 -10.76
N ARG A 251 -7.40 26.78 -9.52
CA ARG A 251 -7.68 27.69 -8.39
C ARG A 251 -6.46 28.51 -7.93
N ASP A 252 -5.31 28.40 -8.60
CA ASP A 252 -4.13 29.24 -8.38
C ASP A 252 -4.17 30.52 -9.24
N LYS A 253 -5.35 31.10 -9.48
CA LYS A 253 -5.52 32.32 -10.27
C LYS A 253 -5.54 33.56 -9.40
#